data_AF-A0AA96JLF3-F1
#
_entry.id   AF-A0AA96JLF3-F1
#
_cell.length_a   1.000
_cell.length_b   1.000
_cell.length_c   1.000
_cell.angle_alpha   90.00
_cell.angle_beta   90.00
_cell.angle_gamma   90.00
#
_symmetry.space_group_name_H-M   'P 1'
#
loop_
_entity.id
_entity.type
_entity.pdbx_description
1 polymer ?
#
loop_
_entity_poly.entity_id
_entity_poly.type
_entity_poly.pdbx_seq_one_letter_code
_entity_poly.pdbx_strand_id
1 'polypeptide(L)' 'MSSPHTPGAKGPASSPHPHLTPRELEALRHIAAGRTYLQTARHMGLSPHTVDAYLRRVRAKLGLHSTAELTRLAVSLGL' A
#
# COMPACT_ATOMS: atom_id res chain seq x y z
N MET A 1 -0.55 6.07 24.32
CA MET A 1 -1.52 6.72 23.43
C MET A 1 -0.88 6.79 22.05
N SER A 2 -1.39 6.01 21.11
CA SER A 2 -0.77 5.75 19.81
C SER A 2 -0.58 7.05 19.03
N SER A 3 0.67 7.40 18.79
CA SER A 3 1.06 8.52 17.93
C SER A 3 0.42 8.37 16.54
N PRO A 4 -0.18 9.41 15.97
CA PRO A 4 -0.53 9.44 14.56
C PRO A 4 0.73 9.78 13.75
N HIS A 5 1.37 8.76 13.16
CA HIS A 5 2.49 8.98 12.26
C HIS A 5 1.93 9.34 10.88
N THR A 6 1.92 10.64 10.61
CA THR A 6 2.00 11.21 9.26
C THR A 6 3.38 10.88 8.69
N PRO A 7 3.53 10.16 7.57
CA PRO A 7 4.79 10.12 6.87
C PRO A 7 4.70 11.08 5.68
N GLY A 8 5.15 12.31 5.89
CA GLY A 8 5.81 13.04 4.82
C GLY A 8 7.12 12.31 4.51
N ALA A 9 7.29 11.84 3.28
CA ALA A 9 8.57 11.36 2.78
C ALA A 9 8.74 11.88 1.35
N LYS A 10 9.34 13.06 1.27
CA LYS A 10 9.90 13.66 0.07
C LYS A 10 11.34 13.13 -0.08
N GLY A 11 11.59 12.38 -1.14
CA GLY A 11 12.92 11.90 -1.53
C GLY A 11 12.84 11.22 -2.92
N PRO A 12 13.64 11.65 -3.91
CA PRO A 12 13.48 11.21 -5.29
C PRO A 12 14.11 9.84 -5.49
N ALA A 13 13.30 8.79 -5.38
CA ALA A 13 13.67 7.48 -5.90
C ALA A 13 12.84 7.26 -7.17
N SER A 14 13.49 7.40 -8.32
CA SER A 14 13.00 7.06 -9.65
C SER A 14 12.44 5.64 -9.67
N SER A 15 11.17 5.50 -9.31
CA SER A 15 10.39 4.29 -9.49
C SER A 15 9.43 4.55 -10.65
N PRO A 16 9.19 3.58 -11.53
CA PRO A 16 8.28 3.72 -12.68
C PRO A 16 6.79 3.91 -12.29
N HIS A 17 6.50 4.20 -11.01
CA HIS A 17 5.16 4.37 -10.45
C HIS A 17 5.03 5.80 -9.90
N PRO A 18 4.63 6.79 -10.73
CA PRO A 18 4.75 8.20 -10.38
C PRO A 18 3.89 8.70 -9.19
N HIS A 19 3.11 7.87 -8.50
CA HIS A 19 2.13 8.35 -7.50
C HIS A 19 2.13 7.61 -6.15
N LEU A 20 2.82 6.48 -5.99
CA LEU A 20 2.81 5.71 -4.73
C LEU A 20 4.05 5.97 -3.89
N THR A 21 3.84 6.20 -2.59
CA THR A 21 4.94 6.22 -1.61
C THR A 21 5.49 4.81 -1.40
N PRO A 22 6.73 4.67 -0.93
CA PRO A 22 7.33 3.35 -0.66
C PRO A 22 6.49 2.50 0.30
N ARG A 23 5.84 3.10 1.31
CA ARG A 23 4.95 2.37 2.24
C ARG A 23 3.66 1.87 1.58
N GLU A 24 3.08 2.68 0.69
CA GLU A 24 1.92 2.29 -0.09
C GLU A 24 2.26 1.13 -1.05
N LEU A 25 3.42 1.20 -1.70
CA LEU A 25 3.92 0.15 -2.58
C LEU A 25 4.23 -1.15 -1.81
N GLU A 26 4.82 -1.04 -0.63
CA GLU A 26 5.11 -2.19 0.25
C GLU A 26 3.81 -2.89 0.66
N ALA A 27 2.79 -2.14 1.11
CA ALA A 27 1.48 -2.70 1.41
C ALA A 27 0.84 -3.37 0.18
N LEU A 28 0.90 -2.71 -0.98
CA LEU A 28 0.40 -3.23 -2.26
C LEU A 28 1.05 -4.57 -2.64
N ARG A 29 2.39 -4.68 -2.53
CA ARG A 29 3.15 -5.90 -2.78
C ARG A 29 2.72 -7.06 -1.89
N HIS A 30 2.47 -6.81 -0.61
CA HIS A 30 2.01 -7.87 0.27
C HIS A 30 0.62 -8.39 -0.13
N ILE A 31 -0.30 -7.49 -0.50
CA ILE A 31 -1.62 -7.87 -1.00
C ILE A 31 -1.53 -8.61 -2.34
N ALA A 32 -0.63 -8.20 -3.23
CA ALA A 32 -0.35 -8.86 -4.51
C ALA A 32 0.10 -10.31 -4.31
N ALA A 33 0.97 -10.54 -3.31
CA ALA A 33 1.44 -11.85 -2.90
C ALA A 33 0.37 -12.71 -2.17
N GLY A 34 -0.90 -12.28 -2.16
CA GLY A 34 -2.00 -13.02 -1.53
C GLY A 34 -2.06 -12.91 -0.01
N ARG A 35 -1.31 -11.98 0.61
CA ARG A 35 -1.33 -11.80 2.06
C ARG A 35 -2.57 -11.03 2.49
N THR A 36 -3.13 -11.40 3.63
CA THR A 36 -4.24 -10.68 4.25
C THR A 36 -3.76 -9.35 4.84
N TYR A 37 -4.68 -8.39 5.02
CA TYR A 37 -4.39 -7.12 5.72
C TYR A 37 -3.67 -7.32 7.06
N LEU A 38 -4.03 -8.38 7.79
CA LEU A 38 -3.47 -8.73 9.08
C LEU A 38 -2.03 -9.25 8.95
N GLN A 39 -1.75 -10.09 7.96
CA GLN A 39 -0.38 -10.53 7.65
C GLN A 39 0.49 -9.38 7.15
N THR A 40 -0.02 -8.54 6.26
CA THR A 40 0.67 -7.34 5.77
C THR A 40 1.02 -6.40 6.93
N ALA A 41 0.07 -6.17 7.83
CA ALA A 41 0.28 -5.36 9.02
C ALA A 41 1.40 -5.94 9.91
N ARG A 42 1.40 -7.26 10.14
CA ARG A 42 2.45 -7.94 10.89
C ARG A 42 3.82 -7.83 10.20
N HIS A 43 3.88 -7.97 8.87
CA HIS A 43 5.12 -7.83 8.11
C HIS A 43 5.67 -6.39 8.13
N MET A 44 4.79 -5.39 8.11
CA MET A 44 5.18 -3.98 8.12
C MET A 44 5.39 -3.41 9.53
N GLY A 45 5.07 -4.18 10.59
CA GLY A 45 5.08 -3.69 11.97
C GLY A 45 4.00 -2.63 12.24
N LEU A 46 2.86 -2.73 11.56
CA LEU A 46 1.75 -1.78 11.59
C LEU A 46 0.47 -2.42 12.10
N SER A 47 -0.56 -1.60 12.27
CA SER A 47 -1.91 -2.06 12.54
C SER A 47 -2.67 -2.35 11.23
N PRO A 48 -3.55 -3.37 11.16
CA PRO A 48 -4.34 -3.67 9.95
C PRO A 48 -5.16 -2.47 9.47
N HIS A 49 -5.60 -1.61 10.39
CA HIS A 49 -6.30 -0.37 10.07
C HIS A 49 -5.40 0.65 9.35
N THR A 50 -4.10 0.70 9.68
CA THR A 50 -3.11 1.55 8.99
C THR A 50 -2.84 1.03 7.58
N VAL A 51 -2.75 -0.29 7.41
CA VAL A 51 -2.60 -0.93 6.08
C VAL A 51 -3.81 -0.62 5.20
N ASP A 52 -5.02 -0.74 5.75
CA ASP A 52 -6.25 -0.37 5.04
C ASP A 52 -6.25 1.12 4.65
N ALA A 53 -5.80 2.03 5.54
CA ALA A 53 -5.66 3.44 5.20
C ALA A 53 -4.68 3.69 4.04
N TYR A 54 -3.54 2.98 3.99
CA TYR A 54 -2.62 3.05 2.85
C TYR A 54 -3.25 2.54 1.57
N LEU A 55 -3.94 1.40 1.62
CA LEU A 55 -4.61 0.83 0.45
C LEU A 55 -5.75 1.72 -0.05
N ARG A 56 -6.47 2.42 0.84
CA ARG A 56 -7.44 3.44 0.45
C ARG A 56 -6.79 4.62 -0.28
N ARG A 57 -5.61 5.07 0.15
CA ARG A 57 -4.86 6.12 -0.56
C ARG A 57 -4.33 5.64 -1.91
N VAL A 58 -3.81 4.42 -1.97
CA VAL A 58 -3.40 3.75 -3.23
C VAL A 58 -4.57 3.72 -4.21
N ARG A 59 -5.74 3.25 -3.74
CA ARG A 59 -6.98 3.21 -4.52
C ARG A 59 -7.38 4.59 -5.02
N ALA A 60 -7.43 5.58 -4.14
CA ALA A 60 -7.79 6.95 -4.51
C ALA A 60 -6.84 7.57 -5.54
N LYS A 61 -5.53 7.29 -5.42
CA LYS A 61 -4.51 7.77 -6.36
C LYS A 61 -4.56 7.09 -7.73
N LEU A 62 -4.97 5.82 -7.76
CA LEU A 62 -5.01 5.00 -8.97
C LEU A 62 -6.42 4.91 -9.57
N GLY A 63 -7.42 5.54 -8.95
CA GLY A 63 -8.82 5.46 -9.38
C GLY A 63 -9.45 4.08 -9.22
N LEU A 64 -8.98 3.27 -8.26
CA LEU A 64 -9.51 1.93 -8.00
C LEU A 64 -10.57 1.99 -6.91
N HIS A 65 -11.59 1.13 -6.99
CA HIS A 65 -12.69 1.13 -6.04
C HIS A 65 -12.70 -0.09 -5.12
N SER A 66 -12.00 -1.17 -5.52
CA SER A 66 -12.03 -2.46 -4.83
C SER A 66 -10.65 -3.05 -4.56
N THR A 67 -10.58 -3.89 -3.52
CA THR A 67 -9.40 -4.72 -3.24
C THR A 67 -9.06 -5.62 -4.42
N ALA A 68 -10.06 -6.18 -5.09
CA ALA A 68 -9.87 -7.05 -6.24
C ALA A 68 -9.17 -6.33 -7.41
N GLU A 69 -9.54 -5.07 -7.68
CA GLU A 69 -8.87 -4.24 -8.69
C GLU A 69 -7.43 -3.95 -8.30
N LEU A 70 -7.19 -3.70 -7.01
CA LEU A 70 -5.86 -3.44 -6.46
C LEU A 70 -4.95 -4.68 -6.57
N THR A 71 -5.46 -5.87 -6.27
CA THR A 71 -4.75 -7.14 -6.48
C THR A 71 -4.50 -7.38 -7.97
N ARG A 72 -5.50 -7.18 -8.83
CA ARG A 72 -5.37 -7.36 -10.29
C ARG A 72 -4.34 -6.42 -10.89
N LEU A 73 -4.33 -5.16 -10.45
CA LEU A 73 -3.33 -4.18 -10.87
C LEU A 73 -1.94 -4.59 -10.40
N ALA A 74 -1.80 -5.04 -9.16
CA ALA A 74 -0.49 -5.46 -8.64
C ALA A 74 0.08 -6.65 -9.41
N VAL A 75 -0.75 -7.64 -9.75
CA VAL A 75 -0.38 -8.75 -10.65
C VAL A 75 0.00 -8.24 -12.03
N SER A 76 -0.77 -7.30 -12.60
CA SER A 76 -0.47 -6.68 -13.90
C SER A 76 0.84 -5.88 -13.89
N LEU A 77 1.26 -5.37 -12.73
CA LEU A 77 2.53 -4.67 -12.53
C LEU A 77 3.69 -5.63 -12.26
N GLY A 78 3.44 -6.94 -12.16
CA GLY A 78 4.45 -7.96 -11.86
C GLY A 78 4.98 -7.92 -10.43
N LEU A 79 4.16 -7.44 -9.48
CA LEU A 79 4.48 -7.35 -8.05
C LEU A 79 4.18 -8.63 -7.28
#